data_AF-A0A6N7MB45-F1
#
_entry.id   AF-A0A6N7MB45-F1
#
_cell.length_a   1.000
_cell.length_b   1.000
_cell.length_c   1.000
_cell.angle_alpha   90.00
_cell.angle_beta   90.00
_cell.angle_gamma   90.00
#
_symmetry.space_group_name_H-M   'P 1'
#
loop_
_entity.id
_entity.type
_entity.pdbx_description
1 polymer ?
#
loop_
_entity_poly.entity_id
_entity_poly.type
_entity_poly.pdbx_seq_one_letter_code
_entity_poly.pdbx_strand_id
1 'polypeptide(L)'
;MMKVVYLVAGSGGSFYCGNCHRDRLYVSSLKEVDGITASAVPLYLPPLGEDFGDEFENPVFFGAVSMFLRERVKMFEHMPSFMDKIFDAPPLLRLA
;
A
#
# COMPACT_ATOMS: atom_id res chain seq x y z
N MET A 1 -5.62 19.29 -16.77
CA MET A 1 -5.32 18.75 -15.43
C MET A 1 -5.53 17.24 -15.47
N MET A 2 -4.47 16.47 -15.31
CA MET A 2 -4.45 15.00 -15.34
C MET A 2 -4.27 14.46 -13.92
N LYS A 3 -5.00 13.39 -13.57
CA LYS A 3 -4.85 12.70 -12.28
C LYS A 3 -4.23 11.33 -12.49
N VAL A 4 -3.19 11.01 -11.74
CA VAL A 4 -2.46 9.73 -11.83
C VAL A 4 -2.47 9.07 -10.45
N VAL A 5 -2.88 7.80 -10.40
CA VAL A 5 -2.76 6.96 -9.22
C VAL A 5 -1.74 5.87 -9.53
N TYR A 6 -0.67 5.82 -8.74
CA TYR A 6 0.41 4.87 -8.90
C TYR A 6 0.31 3.77 -7.85
N LEU A 7 0.10 2.52 -8.29
CA LEU A 7 -0.07 1.38 -7.39
C LEU A 7 1.30 0.81 -7.00
N VAL A 8 1.57 0.69 -5.71
CA VAL A 8 2.85 0.19 -5.18
C VAL A 8 2.60 -1.04 -4.32
N ALA A 9 3.29 -2.14 -4.55
CA ALA A 9 3.09 -3.37 -3.77
C ALA A 9 3.34 -3.14 -2.26
N GLY A 10 4.44 -2.46 -1.94
CA GLY A 10 4.92 -2.21 -0.57
C GLY A 10 5.53 -3.46 0.07
N SER A 11 6.40 -3.26 1.08
CA SER A 11 7.18 -4.34 1.70
C SER A 11 7.05 -4.44 3.23
N GLY A 12 6.22 -3.62 3.88
CA GLY A 12 6.02 -3.69 5.33
C GLY A 12 7.23 -3.29 6.18
N GLY A 13 8.30 -2.76 5.59
CA GLY A 13 9.47 -2.23 6.31
C GLY A 13 10.42 -3.26 6.92
N SER A 14 10.25 -4.56 6.64
CA SER A 14 11.15 -5.60 7.16
C SER A 14 12.56 -5.57 6.54
N PHE A 15 12.73 -4.86 5.43
CA PHE A 15 13.98 -4.72 4.69
C PHE A 15 13.98 -3.45 3.83
N TYR A 16 15.17 -3.04 3.34
CA TYR A 16 15.29 -1.95 2.38
C TYR A 16 14.65 -2.33 1.03
N CYS A 17 13.51 -1.72 0.73
CA CYS A 17 12.79 -1.96 -0.51
C CYS A 17 13.24 -0.98 -1.59
N GLY A 18 14.23 -1.37 -2.39
CA GLY A 18 14.69 -0.57 -3.53
C GLY A 18 13.58 -0.26 -4.56
N ASN A 19 12.63 -1.19 -4.74
CA ASN A 19 11.45 -0.96 -5.59
C ASN A 19 10.55 0.13 -5.02
N CYS A 20 10.23 0.07 -3.72
CA CYS A 20 9.40 1.06 -3.05
C CYS A 20 10.05 2.45 -3.11
N HIS A 21 11.37 2.52 -2.92
CA HIS A 21 12.13 3.77 -3.02
C HIS A 21 12.11 4.34 -4.46
N ARG A 22 12.34 3.50 -5.47
CA ARG A 22 12.21 3.90 -6.88
C ARG A 22 10.81 4.44 -7.18
N ASP A 23 9.78 3.75 -6.70
CA ASP A 23 8.39 4.10 -6.94
C ASP A 23 8.03 5.44 -6.25
N ARG A 24 8.57 5.70 -5.05
CA ARG A 24 8.51 7.01 -4.38
C ARG A 24 9.10 8.12 -5.28
N LEU A 25 10.34 7.95 -5.75
CA LEU A 25 11.00 8.94 -6.61
C LEU A 25 10.22 9.20 -7.90
N TYR A 26 9.62 8.15 -8.47
CA TYR A 26 8.80 8.28 -9.67
C TYR A 26 7.54 9.13 -9.41
N VAL A 27 6.80 8.86 -8.33
CA VAL A 27 5.60 9.64 -7.99
C VAL A 27 5.96 11.07 -7.59
N SER A 28 7.06 11.28 -6.86
CA SER A 28 7.54 12.63 -6.54
C SER A 28 7.87 13.44 -7.79
N SER A 29 8.58 12.85 -8.76
CA SER A 29 8.88 13.55 -10.02
C SER A 29 7.64 13.82 -10.88
N LEU A 30 6.63 12.94 -10.86
CA LEU A 30 5.34 13.22 -11.51
C LEU A 30 4.61 14.42 -10.91
N LYS A 31 4.74 14.65 -9.59
CA LYS A 31 4.13 15.81 -8.91
C LYS A 31 4.77 17.15 -9.30
N GLU A 32 5.99 17.13 -9.84
CA GLU A 32 6.69 18.33 -10.33
C GLU A 32 6.25 18.76 -11.74
N VAL A 33 5.51 17.91 -12.46
CA VAL A 33 5.05 18.20 -13.82
C VAL A 33 3.78 19.05 -13.80
N ASP A 34 3.82 20.19 -14.49
CA ASP A 34 2.67 21.10 -14.57
C ASP A 34 1.40 20.42 -15.10
N GLY A 35 0.31 20.62 -14.37
CA GLY A 35 -1.00 20.08 -14.73
C GLY A 35 -1.19 18.61 -14.39
N ILE A 36 -0.22 17.95 -13.73
CA ILE A 36 -0.37 16.60 -13.17
C ILE A 36 -0.66 16.67 -11.66
N THR A 37 -1.58 15.84 -11.22
CA THR A 37 -1.80 15.54 -9.80
C THR A 37 -1.60 14.04 -9.62
N ALA A 38 -0.54 13.63 -8.92
CA ALA A 38 -0.20 12.24 -8.71
C ALA A 38 -0.30 11.82 -7.24
N SER A 39 -0.77 10.60 -6.97
CA SER A 39 -0.72 9.95 -5.66
C SER A 39 -0.23 8.51 -5.78
N ALA A 40 0.38 7.98 -4.71
CA ALA A 40 0.77 6.58 -4.62
C ALA A 40 -0.18 5.84 -3.68
N VAL A 41 -0.66 4.66 -4.09
CA VAL A 41 -1.54 3.82 -3.26
C VAL A 41 -0.85 2.47 -3.02
N PRO A 42 -0.57 2.11 -1.76
CA PRO A 42 -0.04 0.81 -1.42
C PRO A 42 -1.08 -0.29 -1.65
N LEU A 43 -0.68 -1.39 -2.29
CA LEU A 43 -1.55 -2.52 -2.58
C LEU A 43 -1.64 -3.49 -1.41
N TYR A 44 -0.52 -4.04 -0.93
CA TYR A 44 -0.56 -5.15 0.03
C TYR A 44 -0.08 -4.75 1.41
N LEU A 45 1.03 -4.02 1.48
CA LEU A 45 1.63 -3.56 2.71
C LEU A 45 1.99 -2.08 2.60
N PRO A 46 2.01 -1.33 3.71
CA PRO A 46 2.54 0.02 3.68
C PRO A 46 4.05 -0.02 3.42
N PRO A 47 4.60 0.88 2.58
CA PRO A 47 6.04 1.12 2.55
C PRO A 47 6.41 1.84 3.84
N LEU A 48 7.11 1.15 4.73
CA LEU A 48 7.53 1.67 6.03
C LEU A 48 9.04 1.94 6.00
N GLY A 49 9.45 3.09 6.53
CA GLY A 49 10.85 3.52 6.64
C GLY A 49 10.96 5.05 6.74
N GLU A 50 12.08 5.56 7.26
CA GLU A 50 12.33 7.01 7.37
C GLU A 50 12.36 7.70 6.01
N ASP A 51 12.73 6.95 4.97
CA ASP A 51 12.75 7.38 3.58
C ASP A 51 11.37 7.36 2.90
N PHE A 52 10.27 7.16 3.63
CA PHE A 52 8.89 7.18 3.12
C PHE A 52 8.08 8.23 3.90
N GLY A 53 7.67 9.31 3.23
CA GLY A 53 6.89 10.42 3.78
C GLY A 53 5.42 10.30 3.39
N ASP A 54 4.70 11.43 3.35
CA ASP A 54 3.27 11.48 3.03
C ASP A 54 2.96 11.24 1.54
N GLU A 55 3.91 10.70 0.76
CA GLU A 55 3.71 10.44 -0.67
C GLU A 55 2.76 9.27 -0.96
N PHE A 56 2.58 8.39 0.03
CA PHE A 56 1.67 7.25 -0.03
C PHE A 56 0.38 7.57 0.70
N GLU A 57 -0.74 7.52 -0.03
CA GLU A 57 -2.06 7.61 0.58
C GLU A 57 -2.35 6.33 1.37
N ASN A 58 -2.72 6.50 2.64
CA ASN A 58 -3.41 5.47 3.41
C ASN A 58 -4.91 5.62 3.14
N PRO A 59 -5.65 4.56 2.78
CA PRO A 59 -5.39 3.16 3.15
C PRO A 59 -4.76 2.27 2.06
N VAL A 60 -4.24 1.12 2.50
CA VAL A 60 -3.82 -0.01 1.65
C VAL A 60 -5.04 -0.59 0.91
N PHE A 61 -4.92 -0.92 -0.38
CA PHE A 61 -6.05 -1.30 -1.23
C PHE A 61 -6.45 -2.79 -1.14
N PHE A 62 -5.48 -3.70 -1.17
CA PHE A 62 -5.63 -5.15 -1.02
C PHE A 62 -4.79 -5.65 0.16
N GLY A 63 -5.16 -5.28 1.39
CA GLY A 63 -4.29 -5.54 2.53
C GLY A 63 -3.90 -7.02 2.66
N ALA A 64 -2.60 -7.22 2.93
CA ALA A 64 -1.96 -8.53 2.83
C ALA A 64 -2.58 -9.56 3.80
N VAL A 65 -3.07 -9.12 4.97
CA VAL A 65 -3.59 -10.02 5.99
C VAL A 65 -4.95 -10.57 5.59
N SER A 66 -5.89 -9.72 5.17
CA SER A 66 -7.20 -10.18 4.71
C SER A 66 -7.09 -11.05 3.46
N MET A 67 -6.23 -10.67 2.51
CA MET A 67 -5.94 -11.45 1.31
C MET A 67 -5.37 -12.83 1.65
N PHE A 68 -4.38 -12.90 2.54
CA PHE A 68 -3.81 -14.16 3.01
C PHE A 68 -4.85 -15.05 3.69
N LEU A 69 -5.70 -14.49 4.55
CA LEU A 69 -6.75 -15.25 5.24
C LEU A 69 -7.74 -15.86 4.25
N ARG A 70 -8.18 -15.09 3.25
CA ARG A 70 -9.09 -15.57 2.20
C ARG A 70 -8.48 -16.70 1.38
N GLU A 71 -7.20 -16.59 1.03
CA GLU A 71 -6.52 -17.57 0.19
C GLU A 71 -6.14 -18.86 0.95
N ARG A 72 -5.73 -18.74 2.23
CA ARG A 72 -5.09 -19.84 2.96
C ARG A 72 -6.00 -20.49 4.01
N VAL A 73 -7.04 -19.81 4.47
CA VAL A 73 -7.91 -20.29 5.54
C VAL A 73 -9.34 -20.41 5.01
N LYS A 74 -9.79 -21.65 4.75
CA LYS A 74 -11.12 -21.93 4.16
C LYS A 74 -12.29 -21.24 4.88
N MET A 75 -12.18 -21.05 6.21
CA MET A 75 -13.20 -20.36 6.99
C MET A 75 -13.38 -18.88 6.60
N PHE A 76 -12.34 -18.24 6.06
CA PHE A 76 -12.35 -16.82 5.67
C PHE A 76 -12.51 -16.60 4.17
N GLU A 77 -12.64 -17.66 3.35
CA GLU A 77 -12.82 -17.55 1.89
C GLU A 77 -13.97 -16.60 1.51
N HIS A 78 -15.11 -16.74 2.21
CA HIS A 78 -16.32 -15.94 2.01
C HIS A 78 -16.50 -14.84 3.06
N MET A 79 -15.41 -14.39 3.68
CA MET A 79 -15.44 -13.39 4.73
C MET A 79 -16.11 -12.08 4.23
N PRO A 80 -17.04 -11.47 4.98
CA PRO A 80 -17.64 -10.18 4.64
C PRO A 80 -16.59 -9.06 4.48
N SER A 81 -16.81 -8.15 3.52
CA SER A 81 -15.84 -7.08 3.20
C SER A 81 -15.54 -6.10 4.34
N PHE A 82 -16.44 -5.98 5.34
CA PHE A 82 -16.15 -5.12 6.50
C PHE A 82 -15.02 -5.67 7.37
N MET A 83 -14.79 -6.99 7.33
CA MET A 83 -13.73 -7.64 8.10
C MET A 83 -12.35 -7.44 7.49
N ASP A 84 -12.26 -7.12 6.18
CA ASP A 84 -10.99 -6.74 5.55
C ASP A 84 -10.37 -5.54 6.29
N LYS A 85 -11.18 -4.54 6.64
CA LYS A 85 -10.74 -3.37 7.43
C LYS A 85 -10.24 -3.71 8.83
N ILE A 86 -10.72 -4.79 9.42
CA ILE A 86 -10.29 -5.25 10.76
C ILE A 86 -8.94 -5.94 10.64
N PHE A 87 -8.80 -6.84 9.67
CA PHE A 87 -7.57 -7.62 9.47
C PHE A 87 -6.43 -6.78 8.88
N ASP A 88 -6.75 -5.78 8.07
CA ASP A 88 -5.78 -4.86 7.48
C ASP A 88 -5.68 -3.54 8.26
N ALA A 89 -6.01 -3.54 9.55
CA ALA A 89 -5.75 -2.41 10.42
C ALA A 89 -4.23 -2.15 10.52
N PRO A 90 -3.77 -0.89 10.64
CA PRO A 90 -2.35 -0.55 10.71
C PRO A 90 -1.49 -1.39 11.67
N PRO A 91 -1.93 -1.75 12.90
CA PRO A 91 -1.12 -2.59 13.78
C PRO A 91 -0.95 -4.03 13.26
N LEU A 92 -1.95 -4.59 12.57
CA LEU A 92 -1.84 -5.94 12.00
C LEU A 92 -0.94 -5.96 10.78
N LEU A 93 -1.05 -4.95 9.90
CA LEU A 93 -0.19 -4.81 8.72
C LEU A 93 1.28 -4.57 9.08
N ARG A 94 1.60 -4.08 10.28
CA ARG A 94 2.97 -3.96 10.78
C ARG A 94 3.57 -5.28 11.28
N LEU A 95 2.73 -6.29 11.52
CA LEU A 95 3.15 -7.63 11.94
C LEU A 95 3.32 -8.60 10.76
N ALA A 96 2.74 -8.26 9.62
CA ALA A 96 2.82 -9.02 8.37
C ALA A 96 4.14 -8.73 7.64
#